data_AF-A0A7R8ZZ26-F1
#
_entry.id   AF-A0A7R8ZZ26-F1
#
_cell.length_a   1.000
_cell.length_b   1.000
_cell.length_c   1.000
_cell.angle_alpha   90.00
_cell.angle_beta   90.00
_cell.angle_gamma   90.00
#
_symmetry.space_group_name_H-M   'P 1'
#
loop_
_entity.id
_entity.type
_entity.pdbx_description
1 polymer ?
#
loop_
_entity_poly.entity_id
_entity_poly.type
_entity_poly.pdbx_seq_one_letter_code
_entity_poly.pdbx_strand_id
1 'polypeptide(L)'
;MIRTTTLVLDVLKPHRPGVTEFARRIAGVGEDYRVHLAVEEVDEKTETLRLEISGLSLDIEAIEAAIKSMGGSLHSVDEVVAQNVPESG
;
A
#
# COMPACT_ATOMS: atom_id res chain seq x y z
N MET A 1 7.72 21.62 -4.36
CA MET A 1 6.51 20.78 -4.44
C MET A 1 6.53 19.76 -3.30
N ILE A 2 5.43 19.60 -2.55
CA ILE A 2 5.34 18.55 -1.52
C ILE A 2 4.73 17.30 -2.18
N ARG A 3 5.40 16.16 -2.02
CA ARG A 3 4.95 14.87 -2.57
C ARG A 3 5.06 13.78 -1.53
N THR A 4 4.10 12.85 -1.52
CA THR A 4 4.19 11.64 -0.70
C THR A 4 5.09 10.63 -1.39
N THR A 5 6.14 10.21 -0.68
CA THR A 5 7.19 9.34 -1.21
C THR A 5 7.09 7.90 -0.71
N THR A 6 6.61 7.72 0.52
CA THR A 6 6.38 6.40 1.12
C THR A 6 5.12 6.42 1.96
N LEU A 7 4.38 5.32 1.93
CA LEU A 7 3.19 5.05 2.73
C LEU A 7 3.32 3.65 3.34
N VAL A 8 3.04 3.53 4.62
CA VAL A 8 2.91 2.26 5.31
C VAL A 8 1.47 2.13 5.79
N LEU A 9 0.84 1.04 5.38
CA LEU A 9 -0.58 0.78 5.54
C LEU A 9 -0.76 -0.57 6.22
N ASP A 10 -1.59 -0.59 7.27
CA ASP A 10 -2.07 -1.82 7.89
C ASP A 10 -3.32 -2.29 7.13
N VAL A 11 -3.20 -3.42 6.46
CA VAL A 11 -4.26 -3.99 5.62
C VAL A 11 -4.68 -5.33 6.18
N LEU A 12 -5.95 -5.43 6.54
CA LEU A 12 -6.56 -6.68 6.96
C LEU A 12 -7.29 -7.28 5.76
N LYS A 13 -6.85 -8.46 5.32
CA LYS A 13 -7.48 -9.17 4.20
C LYS A 13 -7.97 -10.56 4.62
N PRO A 14 -8.98 -11.12 3.94
CA PRO A 14 -9.28 -12.53 4.04
C PRO A 14 -8.14 -13.39 3.45
N HIS A 15 -8.16 -14.69 3.75
CA HIS A 15 -7.12 -15.63 3.32
C HIS A 15 -6.93 -15.70 1.79
N ARG A 16 -7.91 -15.24 1.01
CA ARG A 16 -7.82 -15.06 -0.45
C ARG A 16 -8.27 -13.65 -0.86
N PRO A 17 -7.59 -12.98 -1.80
CA PRO A 17 -6.48 -13.46 -2.64
C PRO A 17 -5.13 -13.60 -1.90
N GLY A 18 -4.18 -14.31 -2.51
CA GLY A 18 -2.84 -14.51 -1.95
C GLY A 18 -2.01 -13.23 -1.94
N VAL A 19 -1.07 -13.13 -1.00
CA VAL A 19 -0.23 -11.94 -0.79
C VAL A 19 0.56 -11.49 -2.04
N THR A 20 1.00 -12.43 -2.86
CA THR A 20 1.75 -12.14 -4.10
C THR A 20 0.89 -11.48 -5.17
N GLU A 21 -0.34 -11.95 -5.35
CA GLU A 21 -1.33 -11.35 -6.26
C GLU A 21 -1.69 -9.94 -5.80
N PHE A 22 -1.87 -9.78 -4.48
CA PHE A 22 -2.18 -8.50 -3.86
C PHE A 22 -1.08 -7.47 -4.11
N ALA A 23 0.18 -7.82 -3.80
CA ALA A 23 1.32 -6.94 -4.03
C ALA A 23 1.48 -6.56 -5.51
N ARG A 24 1.28 -7.51 -6.44
CA ARG A 24 1.32 -7.25 -7.88
C ARG A 24 0.25 -6.27 -8.34
N ARG A 25 -0.97 -6.40 -7.83
CA ARG A 25 -2.07 -5.49 -8.17
C ARG A 25 -1.80 -4.07 -7.66
N ILE A 26 -1.31 -3.91 -6.43
CA ILE A 26 -0.96 -2.58 -5.91
C ILE A 26 0.21 -1.99 -6.70
N ALA A 27 1.23 -2.79 -7.04
CA ALA A 27 2.35 -2.32 -7.87
C ALA A 27 1.89 -1.92 -9.27
N GLY A 28 0.81 -2.49 -9.79
CA GLY A 28 0.19 -2.11 -11.06
C GLY A 28 -0.64 -0.83 -11.03
N VAL A 29 -0.86 -0.21 -9.86
CA VAL A 29 -1.60 1.07 -9.74
C VAL A 29 -0.78 2.24 -10.29
N GLY A 30 0.55 2.20 -10.20
CA GLY A 30 1.44 3.24 -10.72
C GLY A 30 2.73 2.67 -11.31
N GLU A 31 3.30 3.33 -12.31
CA GLU A 31 4.46 2.82 -13.06
C GLU A 31 5.75 2.70 -12.21
N ASP A 32 5.88 3.48 -11.14
CA ASP A 32 7.05 3.52 -10.25
C ASP A 32 6.73 3.08 -8.81
N TYR A 33 5.69 2.27 -8.60
CA TYR A 33 5.30 1.85 -7.25
C TYR A 33 6.12 0.64 -6.81
N ARG A 34 6.98 0.84 -5.82
CA ARG A 34 7.63 -0.23 -5.09
C ARG A 34 6.71 -0.65 -3.95
N VAL A 35 6.12 -1.84 -4.08
CA VAL A 35 5.29 -2.44 -3.02
C VAL A 35 6.10 -3.48 -2.27
N HIS A 36 6.23 -3.30 -0.98
CA HIS A 36 6.71 -4.29 -0.03
C HIS A 36 5.53 -4.71 0.85
N LEU A 37 5.36 -6.02 1.00
CA LEU A 37 4.24 -6.60 1.74
C LEU A 37 4.82 -7.62 2.70
N ALA A 38 4.62 -7.38 3.99
CA ALA A 38 4.98 -8.29 5.06
C ALA A 38 3.69 -8.83 5.72
N VAL A 39 3.67 -10.14 5.97
CA VAL A 39 2.60 -10.75 6.75
C VAL A 39 3.00 -10.59 8.22
N GLU A 40 2.24 -9.79 8.96
CA GLU A 40 2.48 -9.56 10.39
C GLU A 40 1.83 -10.69 11.19
N GLU A 41 0.56 -10.98 10.90
CA GLU A 41 -0.23 -11.94 11.67
C GLU A 41 -1.20 -12.71 10.77
N VAL A 42 -1.43 -13.98 11.09
CA VAL A 42 -2.36 -14.87 10.39
C VAL A 42 -3.35 -15.41 11.42
N ASP A 43 -4.59 -14.95 11.31
CA ASP A 43 -5.72 -15.42 12.08
C ASP A 43 -6.46 -16.57 11.38
N GLU A 44 -7.43 -17.16 12.07
CA GLU A 44 -8.23 -18.30 11.58
C GLU A 44 -8.98 -17.98 10.26
N LYS A 45 -9.32 -16.70 10.01
CA LYS A 45 -10.07 -16.26 8.82
C LYS A 45 -9.51 -15.03 8.13
N THR A 46 -8.57 -14.34 8.75
CA THR A 46 -8.03 -13.05 8.30
C THR A 46 -6.52 -13.06 8.39
N GLU A 47 -5.87 -12.24 7.58
CA GLU A 47 -4.43 -12.05 7.60
C GLU A 47 -4.18 -10.55 7.71
N THR A 48 -3.37 -10.17 8.70
CA THR A 48 -2.91 -8.81 8.89
C THR A 48 -1.62 -8.63 8.11
N LEU A 49 -1.64 -7.70 7.17
CA LEU A 49 -0.55 -7.43 6.27
C LEU A 49 -0.09 -5.99 6.45
N ARG A 50 1.22 -5.82 6.62
CA ARG A 50 1.88 -4.52 6.52
C ARG A 50 2.24 -4.28 5.07
N LEU A 51 1.71 -3.19 4.51
CA LEU A 51 1.91 -2.82 3.12
C LEU A 51 2.67 -1.50 3.05
N GLU A 52 3.89 -1.56 2.55
CA GLU A 52 4.77 -0.41 2.37
C GLU A 52 4.86 -0.09 0.88
N ILE A 53 4.49 1.13 0.50
CA ILE A 53 4.49 1.57 -0.88
C ILE A 53 5.39 2.79 -0.98
N SER A 54 6.40 2.72 -1.83
CA SER A 54 7.28 3.84 -2.12
C SER A 54 7.21 4.21 -3.60
N GLY A 55 7.20 5.49 -3.91
CA GLY A 55 7.11 5.98 -5.29
C GLY A 55 7.26 7.49 -5.38
N LEU A 56 7.34 8.02 -6.60
CA LEU A 56 7.49 9.46 -6.83
C LEU A 56 6.18 10.24 -6.69
N SER A 57 5.04 9.57 -6.87
CA SER A 57 3.69 10.15 -6.82
C SER A 57 2.70 9.10 -6.37
N LEU A 58 2.58 8.93 -5.06
CA LEU A 58 1.67 7.97 -4.45
C LEU A 58 0.25 8.54 -4.39
N ASP A 59 -0.70 7.82 -4.97
CA ASP A 59 -2.12 8.14 -4.95
C ASP A 59 -2.82 7.22 -3.94
N ILE A 60 -3.02 7.75 -2.73
CA ILE A 60 -3.63 7.02 -1.61
C ILE A 60 -5.03 6.54 -1.99
N GLU A 61 -5.81 7.35 -2.69
CA GLU A 61 -7.18 7.01 -3.07
C GLU A 61 -7.20 5.82 -4.04
N ALA A 62 -6.30 5.83 -5.04
CA ALA A 62 -6.18 4.72 -5.98
C ALA A 62 -5.69 3.43 -5.29
N ILE A 63 -4.74 3.54 -4.36
CA ILE A 63 -4.24 2.41 -3.56
C ILE A 63 -5.36 1.84 -2.70
N GLU A 64 -6.09 2.68 -1.96
CA GLU A 64 -7.19 2.25 -1.09
C GLU A 64 -8.31 1.60 -1.90
N ALA A 65 -8.64 2.14 -3.08
CA ALA A 65 -9.60 1.55 -3.99
C ALA A 65 -9.16 0.17 -4.49
N ALA A 66 -7.87 0.00 -4.83
CA ALA A 66 -7.32 -1.28 -5.23
C ALA A 66 -7.37 -2.32 -4.09
N ILE A 67 -7.03 -1.91 -2.86
CA ILE A 67 -7.13 -2.74 -1.64
C ILE A 67 -8.58 -3.22 -1.43
N LYS A 68 -9.54 -2.30 -1.42
CA LYS A 68 -10.98 -2.59 -1.27
C LYS A 68 -11.51 -3.48 -2.37
N SER A 69 -11.09 -3.27 -3.63
CA SER A 69 -11.50 -4.08 -4.77
C SER A 69 -11.06 -5.54 -4.65
N MET A 70 -9.95 -5.81 -3.96
CA MET A 70 -9.45 -7.16 -3.69
C MET A 70 -10.08 -7.82 -2.45
N GLY A 71 -11.02 -7.15 -1.79
CA GLY A 71 -11.63 -7.63 -0.55
C GLY A 71 -10.75 -7.41 0.69
N GLY A 72 -9.67 -6.64 0.56
CA GLY A 72 -8.89 -6.14 1.70
C GLY A 72 -9.52 -4.90 2.28
N SER A 73 -9.34 -4.70 3.59
CA SER A 73 -9.74 -3.49 4.30
C SER A 73 -8.50 -2.78 4.78
N LEU A 74 -8.35 -1.50 4.44
CA LEU A 74 -7.39 -0.64 5.11
C LEU A 74 -7.85 -0.43 6.54
N HIS A 75 -7.07 -0.90 7.51
CA HIS A 75 -7.37 -0.78 8.92
C HIS A 75 -6.84 0.55 9.48
N SER A 76 -5.59 0.89 9.14
CA SER A 76 -4.98 2.20 9.45
C SER A 76 -3.78 2.51 8.57
N VAL A 77 -3.37 3.77 8.57
CA VAL A 77 -2.12 4.24 7.97
C VAL A 77 -1.10 4.34 9.10
N ASP A 78 -0.10 3.46 9.11
CA ASP A 78 0.94 3.44 10.15
C ASP A 78 1.94 4.59 9.97
N GLU A 79 2.35 4.84 8.73
CA GLU A 79 3.39 5.83 8.44
C GLU A 79 3.15 6.52 7.10
N VAL A 80 3.46 7.82 7.06
CA VAL A 80 3.43 8.63 5.84
C VAL A 80 4.70 9.45 5.77
N VAL A 81 5.40 9.34 4.64
CA VAL A 81 6.60 10.13 4.35
C VAL A 81 6.28 11.11 3.24
N ALA A 82 6.18 12.38 3.60
CA ALA A 82 6.04 13.48 2.64
C ALA A 82 7.36 14.24 2.51
N GLN A 83 7.81 14.46 1.28
CA GLN A 83 9.03 15.19 0.97
C GLN A 83 8.67 16.49 0.25
N ASN A 84 9.19 17.61 0.75
CA ASN A 84 9.19 18.87 0.03
C ASN A 84 10.41 18.89 -0.89
N VAL A 85 10.19 18.56 -2.16
CA VAL A 85 11.23 18.61 -3.18
C VAL A 85 11.30 20.05 -3.69
N PRO A 86 12.41 20.76 -3.51
CA PRO A 86 12.58 22.06 -4.13
C PRO A 86 12.52 21.88 -5.64
N GLU A 87 11.72 22.70 -6.29
CA GLU A 87 11.70 22.82 -7.75
C GLU A 87 13.10 23.30 -8.12
N SER A 88 13.97 22.37 -8.52
CA SER A 88 15.24 22.76 -9.12
C SER A 88 14.87 23.39 -10.45
N GLY A 89 14.99 24.71 -10.51
CA GLY A 89 14.56 25.55 -11.62
C GLY A 89 15.33 25.33 -12.92
#